data_AF-A0AAW0FME5-F1
#
_entry.id   AF-A0AAW0FME5-F1
#
_cell.length_a   1.000
_cell.length_b   1.000
_cell.length_c   1.000
_cell.angle_alpha   90.00
_cell.angle_beta   90.00
_cell.angle_gamma   90.00
#
_symmetry.space_group_name_H-M   'P 1'
#
loop_
_entity.id
_entity.type
_entity.pdbx_description
1 polymer ?
#
loop_
_entity_poly.entity_id
_entity_poly.type
_entity_poly.pdbx_seq_one_letter_code
_entity_poly.pdbx_strand_id
1 'polypeptide(L)'
;MDPICSNEEDYHVWRQYDLVLGLVDYSTEYIRSSTGITEEISATFDERMQCMADYTTIWPPINLIKMAACKWSTIIKLDDIAAKETHSMRPATTLWDGIHIPNGKVLKRCYSSYQEDVYLPEGSSRIPTVERLTAESVLPGRHWMVQDWVLTFAN
;
A
#
# COMPACT_ATOMS: atom_id res chain seq x y z
N MET A 1 -15.64 18.15 20.23
CA MET A 1 -14.78 17.13 20.85
C MET A 1 -15.47 15.82 20.59
N ASP A 2 -14.95 15.05 19.64
CA ASP A 2 -15.57 13.78 19.25
C ASP A 2 -15.33 12.70 20.33
N PRO A 3 -16.34 11.89 20.67
CA PRO A 3 -16.31 10.92 21.75
C PRO A 3 -15.67 9.59 21.33
N ILE A 4 -14.75 9.60 20.36
CA ILE A 4 -14.22 8.35 19.79
C ILE A 4 -13.45 7.53 20.86
N CYS A 5 -12.99 8.20 21.93
CA CYS A 5 -12.27 7.58 23.04
C CYS A 5 -12.93 7.84 24.41
N SER A 6 -14.25 7.96 24.52
CA SER A 6 -14.92 8.37 25.78
C SER A 6 -15.64 7.29 26.59
N ASN A 7 -15.51 5.99 26.29
CA ASN A 7 -16.18 4.94 27.08
C ASN A 7 -15.20 4.18 27.97
N GLU A 8 -15.02 4.63 29.21
CA GLU A 8 -14.04 4.10 30.19
C GLU A 8 -14.12 2.60 30.42
N GLU A 9 -15.32 2.02 30.33
CA GLU A 9 -15.55 0.59 30.53
C GLU A 9 -14.93 -0.28 29.43
N ASP A 10 -14.94 0.19 28.18
CA ASP A 10 -14.32 -0.53 27.06
C ASP A 10 -12.78 -0.52 27.20
N TYR A 11 -12.18 0.55 27.76
CA TYR A 11 -10.72 0.68 27.91
C TYR A 11 -10.09 -0.31 28.88
N HIS A 12 -10.80 -0.71 29.94
CA HIS A 12 -10.29 -1.70 30.89
C HIS A 12 -10.09 -3.08 30.29
N VAL A 13 -10.88 -3.41 29.25
CA VAL A 13 -10.78 -4.69 28.55
C VAL A 13 -9.57 -4.71 27.62
N TRP A 14 -9.35 -3.64 26.85
CA TRP A 14 -8.25 -3.59 25.86
C TRP A 14 -6.86 -3.74 26.46
N ARG A 15 -6.61 -3.18 27.65
CA ARG A 15 -5.31 -3.28 28.35
C ARG A 15 -4.88 -4.71 28.70
N GLN A 16 -5.82 -5.66 28.67
CA GLN A 16 -5.57 -7.06 29.05
C GLN A 16 -5.06 -7.91 27.88
N TYR A 17 -5.11 -7.38 26.65
CA TYR A 17 -4.80 -8.12 25.44
C TYR A 17 -3.86 -7.33 24.56
N ASP A 18 -2.98 -8.02 23.83
CA ASP A 18 -2.31 -7.46 22.66
C ASP A 18 -3.17 -7.71 21.43
N LEU A 19 -3.28 -6.71 20.55
CA LEU A 19 -4.07 -6.80 19.33
C LEU A 19 -3.20 -7.21 18.15
N VAL A 20 -3.45 -8.40 17.62
CA VAL A 20 -2.82 -8.91 16.40
C VAL A 20 -3.74 -8.67 15.22
N LEU A 21 -3.32 -7.79 14.31
CA LEU A 21 -4.05 -7.50 13.09
C LEU A 21 -3.69 -8.52 12.01
N GLY A 22 -4.65 -9.36 11.65
CA GLY A 22 -4.45 -10.43 10.64
C GLY A 22 -4.45 -9.90 9.20
N LEU A 23 -5.35 -8.98 8.87
CA LEU A 23 -5.45 -8.36 7.55
C LEU A 23 -5.97 -6.92 7.71
N VAL A 24 -5.23 -5.94 7.20
CA VAL A 24 -5.70 -4.56 7.06
C VAL A 24 -5.47 -4.14 5.61
N ASP A 25 -6.56 -3.88 4.88
CA ASP A 25 -6.46 -3.19 3.60
C ASP A 25 -6.31 -1.68 3.85
N TYR A 26 -5.12 -1.30 4.26
CA TYR A 26 -4.74 0.11 4.39
C TYR A 26 -4.36 0.63 3.01
N SER A 27 -5.27 0.62 2.04
CA SER A 27 -5.06 1.41 0.84
C SER A 27 -5.45 2.87 1.15
N THR A 28 -4.73 3.88 0.66
CA THR A 28 -5.21 5.27 0.75
C THR A 28 -5.95 5.66 -0.53
N GLU A 29 -6.25 4.69 -1.40
CA GLU A 29 -6.74 4.89 -2.74
C GLU A 29 -8.21 4.54 -2.87
N TYR A 30 -9.04 5.49 -2.46
CA TYR A 30 -10.45 5.20 -2.24
C TYR A 30 -11.39 6.27 -2.80
N ILE A 31 -10.96 6.91 -3.89
CA ILE A 31 -11.77 7.91 -4.62
C ILE A 31 -12.51 7.29 -5.82
N ARG A 32 -12.34 5.99 -6.12
CA ARG A 32 -13.20 5.29 -7.11
C ARG A 32 -14.37 4.57 -6.43
N SER A 33 -15.52 5.24 -6.45
CA SER A 33 -16.92 4.75 -6.40
C SER A 33 -17.25 3.48 -5.61
N SER A 34 -18.15 3.63 -4.63
CA SER A 34 -18.97 2.64 -3.91
C SER A 34 -18.35 1.79 -2.79
N THR A 35 -17.02 1.59 -2.73
CA THR A 35 -16.39 0.73 -1.69
C THR A 35 -15.13 1.30 -1.04
N GLY A 36 -14.76 2.55 -1.34
CA GLY A 36 -13.55 3.18 -0.80
C GLY A 36 -13.75 3.97 0.50
N ILE A 37 -12.74 3.93 1.38
CA ILE A 37 -12.56 4.79 2.56
C ILE A 37 -12.13 6.22 2.13
N THR A 38 -12.99 7.22 2.25
CA THR A 38 -12.62 8.62 1.94
C THR A 38 -11.42 9.11 2.76
N GLU A 39 -10.80 10.22 2.35
CA GLU A 39 -9.70 10.86 3.12
C GLU A 39 -10.10 11.13 4.58
N GLU A 40 -11.34 11.55 4.79
CA GLU A 40 -11.95 11.75 6.12
C GLU A 40 -12.04 10.44 6.93
N ILE A 41 -12.46 9.33 6.31
CA ILE A 41 -12.52 8.03 6.99
C ILE A 41 -11.10 7.50 7.25
N SER A 42 -10.12 7.80 6.38
CA SER A 42 -8.71 7.45 6.61
C SER A 42 -8.13 8.21 7.80
N ALA A 43 -8.40 9.51 7.91
CA ALA A 43 -7.99 10.31 9.06
C ALA A 43 -8.63 9.80 10.36
N THR A 44 -9.93 9.49 10.30
CA THR A 44 -10.66 8.90 11.43
C THR A 44 -10.09 7.52 11.83
N PHE A 45 -9.68 6.71 10.86
CA PHE A 45 -9.05 5.41 11.12
C PHE A 45 -7.70 5.57 11.80
N ASP A 46 -6.87 6.50 11.35
CA ASP A 46 -5.57 6.79 11.95
C ASP A 46 -5.70 7.26 13.41
N GLU A 47 -6.63 8.17 13.67
CA GLU A 47 -6.93 8.65 15.02
C GLU A 47 -7.42 7.52 15.92
N ARG A 48 -8.29 6.64 15.42
CA ARG A 48 -8.78 5.47 16.17
C ARG A 48 -7.68 4.46 16.45
N MET A 49 -6.87 4.14 15.45
CA MET A 49 -5.73 3.23 15.61
C MET A 49 -4.73 3.77 16.62
N GLN A 50 -4.42 5.07 16.56
CA GLN A 50 -3.54 5.71 17.52
C GLN A 50 -4.12 5.69 18.93
N CYS A 51 -5.41 6.03 19.07
CA CYS A 51 -6.08 5.97 20.37
C CYS A 51 -6.04 4.55 20.94
N MET A 52 -6.30 3.51 20.15
CA MET A 52 -6.17 2.12 20.62
C MET A 52 -4.73 1.78 21.03
N ALA A 53 -3.74 2.23 20.27
CA ALA A 53 -2.32 2.01 20.58
C ALA A 53 -1.86 2.65 21.89
N ASP A 54 -2.56 3.68 22.38
CA ASP A 54 -2.27 4.29 23.69
C ASP A 54 -2.68 3.39 24.87
N TYR A 55 -3.48 2.35 24.64
CA TYR A 55 -3.98 1.43 25.68
C TYR A 55 -3.54 -0.02 25.49
N THR A 56 -3.20 -0.46 24.28
CA THR A 56 -2.81 -1.84 23.99
C THR A 56 -1.72 -1.87 22.94
N THR A 57 -0.88 -2.91 22.99
CA THR A 57 0.08 -3.17 21.93
C THR A 57 -0.66 -3.60 20.67
N ILE A 58 -0.47 -2.88 19.58
CA ILE A 58 -0.95 -3.28 18.26
C ILE A 58 0.22 -3.88 17.47
N TRP A 59 0.02 -5.10 16.98
CA TRP A 59 0.98 -5.78 16.11
C TRP A 59 0.36 -6.07 14.73
N PRO A 60 1.06 -5.73 13.63
CA PRO A 60 2.32 -4.98 13.59
C PRO A 60 2.12 -3.50 13.98
N PRO A 61 3.19 -2.80 14.42
CA PRO A 61 3.15 -1.37 14.70
C PRO A 61 2.50 -0.56 13.57
N ILE A 62 1.70 0.46 13.92
CA ILE A 62 0.90 1.26 12.97
C ILE A 62 1.77 1.84 11.85
N ASN A 63 2.95 2.35 12.16
CA ASN A 63 3.88 2.87 11.16
C ASN A 63 4.32 1.82 10.14
N LEU A 64 4.47 0.55 10.56
CA LEU A 64 4.77 -0.55 9.64
C LEU A 64 3.57 -0.93 8.78
N ILE A 65 2.34 -0.84 9.31
CA ILE A 65 1.11 -1.00 8.53
C ILE A 65 1.04 0.07 7.43
N LYS A 66 1.26 1.34 7.79
CA LYS A 66 1.27 2.47 6.84
C LYS A 66 2.38 2.36 5.80
N MET A 67 3.55 1.84 6.19
CA MET A 67 4.63 1.56 5.24
C MET A 67 4.24 0.43 4.27
N ALA A 68 3.65 -0.66 4.78
CA ALA A 68 3.27 -1.83 4.00
C ALA A 68 2.15 -1.54 2.98
N ALA A 69 1.28 -0.57 3.28
CA ALA A 69 0.28 -0.04 2.38
C ALA A 69 0.83 0.46 1.04
N CYS A 70 2.05 1.01 1.06
CA CYS A 70 2.74 1.49 -0.12
C CYS A 70 3.67 0.41 -0.66
N LYS A 71 3.35 -0.14 -1.85
CA LYS A 71 4.19 -1.13 -2.52
C LYS A 71 5.59 -0.61 -2.78
N TRP A 72 5.72 0.67 -3.15
CA TRP A 72 7.04 1.29 -3.39
C TRP A 72 7.90 1.30 -2.13
N SER A 73 7.36 1.82 -1.01
CA SER A 73 8.07 1.83 0.28
C SER A 73 8.45 0.41 0.73
N THR A 74 7.56 -0.55 0.50
CA THR A 74 7.79 -1.96 0.82
C THR A 74 8.91 -2.55 -0.05
N ILE A 75 8.91 -2.29 -1.35
CA ILE A 75 9.95 -2.80 -2.27
C ILE A 75 11.32 -2.23 -1.91
N ILE A 76 11.44 -0.93 -1.66
CA ILE A 76 12.70 -0.32 -1.21
C ILE A 76 13.22 -1.00 0.06
N LYS A 77 12.34 -1.29 1.02
CA LYS A 77 12.74 -1.98 2.25
C LYS A 77 13.19 -3.42 1.99
N LEU A 78 12.53 -4.11 1.07
CA LEU A 78 12.88 -5.47 0.68
C LEU A 78 14.18 -5.54 -0.11
N ASP A 79 14.48 -4.53 -0.93
CA ASP A 79 15.74 -4.41 -1.66
C ASP A 79 16.90 -4.17 -0.69
N ASP A 80 16.68 -3.33 0.32
CA ASP A 80 17.61 -3.13 1.44
C ASP A 80 17.94 -4.45 2.17
N ILE A 81 16.91 -5.24 2.50
CA ILE A 81 17.07 -6.55 3.14
C ILE A 81 17.78 -7.53 2.19
N ALA A 82 17.41 -7.52 0.91
CA ALA A 82 18.01 -8.40 -0.09
C ALA A 82 19.53 -8.16 -0.18
N ALA A 83 19.94 -6.89 -0.24
CA ALA A 83 21.33 -6.50 -0.31
C ALA A 83 22.12 -6.82 0.98
N LYS A 84 21.54 -6.55 2.16
CA LYS A 84 22.25 -6.62 3.44
C LYS A 84 22.26 -8.01 4.07
N GLU A 85 21.15 -8.74 3.99
CA GLU A 85 20.94 -9.96 4.78
C GLU A 85 21.05 -11.22 3.94
N THR A 86 20.52 -11.19 2.71
CA THR A 86 20.45 -12.40 1.86
C THR A 86 21.46 -12.40 0.72
N HIS A 87 22.08 -11.25 0.45
CA HIS A 87 22.94 -11.00 -0.73
C HIS A 87 22.28 -11.46 -2.04
N SER A 88 20.96 -11.35 -2.12
CA SER A 88 20.16 -11.71 -3.30
C SER A 88 19.87 -10.47 -4.14
N MET A 89 19.53 -10.68 -5.41
CA MET A 89 19.00 -9.62 -6.28
C MET A 89 17.50 -9.82 -6.47
N ARG A 90 16.77 -8.72 -6.46
CA ARG A 90 15.33 -8.67 -6.74
C ARG A 90 15.09 -8.04 -8.12
N PRO A 91 13.91 -8.26 -8.74
CA PRO A 91 13.56 -7.60 -9.99
C PRO A 91 13.64 -6.08 -9.83
N ALA A 92 14.34 -5.41 -10.75
CA ALA A 92 14.55 -3.97 -10.63
C ALA A 92 13.18 -3.26 -10.65
N THR A 93 12.99 -2.34 -9.72
CA THR A 93 11.76 -1.57 -9.59
C THR A 93 12.09 -0.09 -9.45
N THR A 94 11.43 0.75 -10.23
CA THR A 94 11.60 2.21 -10.21
C THR A 94 10.24 2.90 -10.18
N LEU A 95 10.20 4.18 -9.79
CA LEU A 95 9.03 5.01 -10.07
C LEU A 95 8.95 5.32 -11.56
N TRP A 96 7.73 5.39 -12.09
CA TRP A 96 7.47 5.80 -13.46
C TRP A 96 7.76 7.29 -13.65
N ASP A 97 8.38 7.65 -14.77
CA ASP A 97 8.85 9.01 -15.06
C ASP A 97 7.76 9.96 -15.61
N GLY A 98 6.57 9.42 -15.94
CA GLY A 98 5.47 10.19 -16.51
C GLY A 98 5.59 10.48 -18.00
N ILE A 99 6.66 10.01 -18.66
CA ILE A 99 6.97 10.35 -20.06
C ILE A 99 6.62 9.19 -20.98
N HIS A 100 7.06 7.98 -20.67
CA HIS A 100 6.91 6.84 -21.56
C HIS A 100 6.60 5.56 -20.79
N ILE A 101 5.76 4.69 -21.36
CA ILE A 101 5.48 3.37 -20.79
C ILE A 101 6.56 2.40 -21.27
N PRO A 102 7.43 1.90 -20.38
CA PRO A 102 8.54 1.06 -20.80
C PRO A 102 8.04 -0.32 -21.26
N ASN A 103 8.49 -0.73 -22.44
CA ASN A 103 8.15 -2.04 -23.01
C ASN A 103 8.77 -3.18 -22.20
N GLY A 104 8.10 -4.34 -22.11
CA GLY A 104 8.62 -5.51 -21.40
C GLY A 104 8.62 -5.36 -19.86
N LYS A 105 7.97 -4.33 -19.31
CA LYS A 105 7.88 -4.09 -17.86
C LYS A 105 6.46 -4.22 -17.35
N VAL A 106 6.33 -4.46 -16.05
CA VAL A 106 5.07 -4.39 -15.34
C VAL A 106 4.89 -3.01 -14.74
N LEU A 107 3.75 -2.38 -15.00
CA LEU A 107 3.34 -1.17 -14.30
C LEU A 107 2.39 -1.56 -13.16
N LYS A 108 2.64 -1.04 -11.96
CA LYS A 108 1.79 -1.26 -10.79
C LYS A 108 1.57 0.06 -10.08
N ARG A 109 0.38 0.29 -9.54
CA ARG A 109 0.17 1.46 -8.67
C ARG A 109 0.72 1.20 -7.27
N CYS A 110 1.32 2.24 -6.68
CA CYS A 110 1.97 2.17 -5.37
C CYS A 110 0.99 1.79 -4.26
N TYR A 111 -0.22 2.34 -4.28
CA TYR A 111 -1.30 1.99 -3.36
C TYR A 111 -2.42 1.34 -4.18
N SER A 112 -2.68 0.06 -3.99
CA SER A 112 -3.82 -0.62 -4.64
C SER A 112 -3.94 -2.03 -4.09
N SER A 113 -5.16 -2.54 -3.94
CA SER A 113 -5.42 -3.90 -3.49
C SER A 113 -5.86 -4.85 -4.61
N TYR A 114 -6.20 -4.32 -5.80
CA TYR A 114 -6.80 -5.09 -6.89
C TYR A 114 -5.92 -5.22 -8.14
N GLN A 115 -6.15 -6.30 -8.90
CA GLN A 115 -5.51 -6.58 -10.18
C GLN A 115 -5.75 -5.47 -11.23
N GLU A 116 -6.76 -4.63 -11.02
CA GLU A 116 -7.14 -3.57 -11.96
C GLU A 116 -6.09 -2.47 -12.11
N ASP A 117 -5.17 -2.35 -11.15
CA ASP A 117 -4.10 -1.35 -11.10
C ASP A 117 -2.72 -1.95 -11.40
N VAL A 118 -2.71 -3.04 -12.19
CA VAL A 118 -1.51 -3.73 -12.67
C VAL A 118 -1.61 -3.92 -14.18
N TYR A 119 -0.59 -3.47 -14.92
CA TYR A 119 -0.46 -3.69 -16.36
C TYR A 119 0.74 -4.56 -16.67
N LEU A 120 0.51 -5.64 -17.41
CA LEU A 120 1.52 -6.60 -17.83
C LEU A 120 2.08 -6.24 -19.21
N PRO A 121 3.35 -6.59 -19.52
CA PRO A 121 4.02 -6.17 -20.75
C PRO A 121 3.47 -6.76 -22.05
N GLU A 122 2.84 -7.94 -22.02
CA GLU A 122 2.31 -8.59 -23.23
C GLU A 122 0.98 -9.30 -22.93
N GLY A 123 0.03 -9.26 -23.87
CA GLY A 123 -1.20 -10.05 -23.83
C GLY A 123 -2.29 -9.58 -22.86
N SER A 124 -2.10 -8.46 -22.15
CA SER A 124 -3.20 -7.89 -21.35
C SER A 124 -4.20 -7.17 -22.27
N SER A 125 -5.49 -7.40 -22.05
CA SER A 125 -6.56 -6.70 -22.78
C SER A 125 -6.63 -5.20 -22.46
N ARG A 126 -5.85 -4.73 -21.49
CA ARG A 126 -5.83 -3.35 -21.00
C ARG A 126 -4.43 -2.76 -21.22
N ILE A 127 -4.22 -2.11 -22.36
CA ILE A 127 -2.98 -1.34 -22.62
C ILE A 127 -3.15 0.06 -21.99
N PRO A 128 -2.30 0.46 -21.03
CA PRO A 128 -2.35 1.81 -20.48
C PRO A 128 -1.87 2.84 -21.51
N THR A 129 -2.41 4.06 -21.46
CA THR A 129 -1.86 5.21 -22.18
C THR A 129 -1.16 6.15 -21.20
N VAL A 130 -0.13 6.86 -21.67
CA VAL A 130 0.59 7.87 -20.86
C VAL A 130 -0.41 8.89 -20.29
N GLU A 131 -1.33 9.38 -21.13
CA GLU A 131 -2.37 10.34 -20.74
C GLU A 131 -3.20 9.84 -19.56
N ARG A 132 -3.63 8.57 -19.59
CA ARG A 132 -4.39 7.95 -18.50
C ARG A 132 -3.57 7.86 -17.23
N LEU A 133 -2.35 7.33 -17.31
CA LEU A 133 -1.50 7.16 -16.13
C LEU A 133 -1.16 8.51 -15.50
N THR A 134 -0.87 9.52 -16.31
CA THR A 134 -0.63 10.91 -15.86
C THR A 134 -1.87 11.48 -15.18
N ALA A 135 -3.06 11.35 -15.79
CA ALA A 135 -4.31 11.82 -15.18
C ALA A 135 -4.60 11.13 -13.83
N GLU A 136 -4.30 9.84 -13.72
CA GLU A 136 -4.43 9.11 -12.45
C GLU A 136 -3.37 9.51 -11.42
N SER A 137 -2.18 9.93 -11.87
CA SER A 137 -1.05 10.35 -11.00
C SER A 137 -1.16 11.76 -10.43
N VAL A 138 -2.11 12.58 -10.92
CA VAL A 138 -2.40 13.90 -10.34
C VAL A 138 -2.98 13.77 -8.92
N LEU A 139 -3.59 12.62 -8.60
CA LEU A 139 -4.20 12.40 -7.30
C LEU A 139 -3.14 12.02 -6.26
N PRO A 140 -3.21 12.56 -5.03
CA PRO A 140 -2.27 12.24 -3.97
C PRO A 140 -2.14 10.73 -3.73
N GLY A 141 -0.90 10.24 -3.60
CA GLY A 141 -0.60 8.83 -3.38
C GLY A 141 -0.64 7.96 -4.63
N ARG A 142 -1.20 8.42 -5.75
CA ARG A 142 -1.39 7.59 -6.96
C ARG A 142 -0.16 7.54 -7.87
N HIS A 143 0.95 7.09 -7.32
CA HIS A 143 2.17 6.91 -8.10
C HIS A 143 2.20 5.54 -8.78
N TRP A 144 2.81 5.48 -9.96
CA TRP A 144 3.08 4.24 -10.66
C TRP A 144 4.53 3.83 -10.46
N MET A 145 4.74 2.53 -10.26
CA MET A 145 6.04 1.89 -10.27
C MET A 145 6.15 0.98 -11.48
N VAL A 146 7.35 0.96 -12.05
CA VAL A 146 7.78 0.10 -13.15
C VAL A 146 8.64 -1.00 -12.57
N GLN A 147 8.33 -2.25 -12.88
CA GLN A 147 9.08 -3.41 -12.40
C GLN A 147 9.48 -4.32 -13.56
N ASP A 148 10.67 -4.90 -13.48
CA ASP A 148 11.12 -5.95 -14.38
C ASP A 148 10.12 -7.11 -14.42
N TRP A 149 9.76 -7.53 -15.63
CA TRP A 149 8.93 -8.70 -15.81
C TRP A 149 9.74 -9.96 -15.61
N VAL A 150 9.24 -10.84 -14.75
CA VAL A 150 9.82 -12.16 -14.50
C VAL A 150 8.87 -13.18 -15.08
N LEU A 151 9.23 -13.74 -16.23
CA LEU A 151 8.69 -15.02 -16.67
C LEU A 151 9.18 -16.03 -15.62
N THR A 152 8.25 -16.56 -14.81
CA THR A 152 8.46 -17.54 -13.72
C THR A 152 9.83 -18.21 -13.67
N PHE A 153 10.46 -18.28 -12.50
CA PHE A 153 11.66 -19.11 -12.28
C PHE A 153 11.47 -20.46 -12.97
N ALA A 154 12.29 -20.72 -14.00
CA ALA A 154 12.37 -22.03 -14.59
C ALA A 154 12.79 -22.99 -13.46
N ASN A 155 11.90 -23.92 -13.11
CA ASN A 155 12.30 -25.11 -12.37
C ASN A 155 13.07 -26.04 -13.30
#